data_AF-A0A0F9UP87-F1
#
_entry.id   AF-A0A0F9UP87-F1
#
_cell.length_a   1.000
_cell.length_b   1.000
_cell.length_c   1.000
_cell.angle_alpha   90.00
_cell.angle_beta   90.00
_cell.angle_gamma   90.00
#
_symmetry.space_group_name_H-M   'P 1'
#
loop_
_entity.id
_entity.type
_entity.pdbx_description
1 polymer ?
#
loop_
_entity_poly.entity_id
_entity_poly.type
_entity_poly.pdbx_seq_one_letter_code
_entity_poly.pdbx_strand_id
1 'polypeptide(L)'
;MVKNKTGKYLKYAFGEIVLVVIGILIALQISNWNERRKTSEKELILLTELQSALNLNKEKLNYRSDNFKNVSIEGKLLEVHLSNNLAYNDSLQSYFTIPTTDFSFQISYSTYENIKSQGFDIVSNSELRLKIINLYDEVFANSRDQEIKTSNLLTNSIQPIMFKYFKVTPIGFKPTDYKRLLSSEEYSNVLSLMVMLADNYEGLCEYSISEIDKLLIDIELEIEKHK
;
A
#
# COMPACT_ATOMS: atom_id res chain seq x y z
N MET A 1 -78.55 19.01 33.07
CA MET A 1 -77.11 19.13 33.45
C MET A 1 -76.31 18.09 32.69
N VAL A 2 -75.00 18.33 32.47
CA VAL A 2 -74.03 17.47 31.73
C VAL A 2 -74.02 17.66 30.20
N LYS A 3 -73.36 18.72 29.69
CA LYS A 3 -73.00 18.78 28.26
C LYS A 3 -71.63 19.39 27.90
N ASN A 4 -70.75 19.72 28.84
CA ASN A 4 -69.46 20.36 28.52
C ASN A 4 -68.22 19.80 29.24
N LYS A 5 -68.32 18.63 29.91
CA LYS A 5 -67.15 18.05 30.62
C LYS A 5 -66.32 17.11 29.74
N THR A 6 -66.92 16.37 28.81
CA THR A 6 -66.23 15.35 27.98
C THR A 6 -65.19 15.95 27.02
N GLY A 7 -65.50 17.09 26.37
CA GLY A 7 -64.56 17.77 25.48
C GLY A 7 -63.36 18.38 26.21
N LYS A 8 -63.51 18.70 27.50
CA LYS A 8 -62.43 19.23 28.34
C LYS A 8 -61.41 18.12 28.65
N TYR A 9 -61.86 16.93 29.04
CA TYR A 9 -60.98 15.76 29.25
C TYR A 9 -60.27 15.29 27.96
N LEU A 10 -60.96 15.31 26.81
CA LEU A 10 -60.36 14.94 25.53
C LEU A 10 -59.24 15.91 25.10
N LYS A 11 -59.40 17.23 25.33
CA LYS A 11 -58.35 18.22 25.04
C LYS A 11 -57.12 18.03 25.95
N TYR A 12 -57.33 17.72 27.22
CA TYR A 12 -56.21 17.47 28.14
C TYR A 12 -55.46 16.17 27.81
N ALA A 13 -56.17 15.07 27.54
CA ALA A 13 -55.56 13.80 27.14
C ALA A 13 -54.80 13.92 25.80
N PHE A 14 -55.33 14.68 24.84
CA PHE A 14 -54.63 14.98 23.59
C PHE A 14 -53.36 15.80 23.81
N GLY A 15 -53.42 16.83 24.66
CA GLY A 15 -52.25 17.63 25.02
C GLY A 15 -51.14 16.78 25.69
N GLU A 16 -51.53 15.83 26.54
CA GLU A 16 -50.61 14.91 27.19
C GLU A 16 -49.94 13.95 26.20
N ILE A 17 -50.70 13.38 25.26
CA ILE A 17 -50.13 12.55 24.19
C ILE A 17 -49.16 13.36 23.33
N VAL A 18 -49.51 14.58 22.94
CA VAL A 18 -48.63 15.46 22.15
C VAL A 18 -47.34 15.78 22.92
N LEU A 19 -47.42 16.07 24.22
CA LEU A 19 -46.24 16.30 25.07
C LEU A 19 -45.35 15.07 25.16
N VAL A 20 -45.93 13.87 25.33
CA VAL A 20 -45.18 12.61 25.35
C VAL A 20 -44.48 12.36 24.01
N VAL A 21 -45.18 12.58 22.89
CA VAL A 21 -44.60 12.42 21.55
C VAL A 21 -43.45 13.39 21.32
N ILE A 22 -43.59 14.66 21.70
CA ILE A 22 -42.50 15.65 21.62
C ILE A 22 -41.31 15.21 22.49
N GLY A 23 -41.58 14.72 23.70
CA GLY A 23 -40.53 14.18 24.59
C GLY A 23 -39.76 13.02 23.95
N ILE A 24 -40.45 12.07 23.34
CA ILE A 24 -39.83 10.93 22.63
C ILE A 24 -39.01 11.41 21.43
N LEU A 25 -39.53 12.35 20.63
CA LEU A 25 -38.82 12.88 19.47
C LEU A 25 -37.55 13.63 19.88
N ILE A 26 -37.59 14.44 20.94
CA ILE A 26 -36.40 15.13 21.48
C ILE A 26 -35.39 14.09 21.98
N ALA A 27 -35.83 13.08 22.72
CA ALA A 27 -34.94 12.02 23.22
C ALA A 27 -34.26 11.26 22.06
N LEU A 28 -35.01 10.91 21.01
CA LEU A 28 -34.47 10.28 19.80
C LEU A 28 -33.48 11.20 19.08
N GLN A 29 -33.77 12.50 18.97
CA GLN A 29 -32.85 13.46 18.35
C GLN A 29 -31.53 13.59 19.12
N ILE A 30 -31.59 13.67 20.45
CA ILE A 30 -30.39 13.71 21.31
C ILE A 30 -29.58 12.43 21.16
N SER A 31 -30.25 11.26 21.14
CA SER A 31 -29.60 9.96 20.94
C SER A 31 -28.89 9.91 19.58
N ASN A 32 -29.58 10.26 18.50
CA ASN A 32 -29.03 10.26 17.14
C ASN A 32 -27.87 11.26 17.00
N TRP A 33 -27.95 12.43 17.64
CA TRP A 33 -26.86 13.41 17.64
C TRP A 33 -25.61 12.87 18.35
N ASN A 34 -25.77 12.24 19.52
CA ASN A 34 -24.66 11.63 20.25
C ASN A 34 -24.02 10.47 19.47
N GLU A 35 -24.82 9.67 18.76
CA GLU A 35 -24.32 8.59 17.91
C GLU A 35 -23.54 9.09 16.69
N ARG A 36 -24.04 10.15 16.03
CA ARG A 36 -23.32 10.82 14.93
C ARG A 36 -21.99 11.41 15.40
N ARG A 37 -21.97 12.06 16.57
CA ARG A 37 -20.74 12.58 17.17
C ARG A 37 -19.71 11.48 17.40
N LYS A 38 -20.12 10.36 18.03
CA LYS A 38 -19.23 9.22 18.26
C LYS A 38 -18.71 8.59 16.96
N THR A 39 -19.54 8.54 15.93
CA THR A 39 -19.13 8.02 14.61
C THR A 39 -18.11 8.95 13.95
N SER A 40 -18.35 10.25 14.02
CA SER A 40 -17.42 11.28 13.51
C SER A 40 -16.07 11.27 14.25
N GLU A 41 -16.07 11.10 15.58
CA GLU A 41 -14.84 10.97 16.37
C GLU A 41 -14.04 9.71 15.96
N LYS A 42 -14.72 8.58 15.70
CA LYS A 42 -14.06 7.36 15.22
C LYS A 42 -13.48 7.49 13.82
N GLU A 43 -14.22 8.12 12.90
CA GLU A 43 -13.74 8.42 11.56
C GLU A 43 -12.45 9.25 11.61
N LEU A 44 -12.43 10.32 12.41
CA LEU A 44 -11.25 11.18 12.59
C LEU A 44 -10.02 10.40 13.09
N ILE A 45 -10.20 9.51 14.08
CA ILE A 45 -9.12 8.67 14.58
C ILE A 45 -8.58 7.76 13.45
N LEU A 46 -9.47 7.09 12.73
CA LEU A 46 -9.08 6.18 11.65
C LEU A 46 -8.38 6.90 10.49
N LEU A 47 -8.88 8.07 10.08
CA LEU A 47 -8.24 8.86 9.03
C LEU A 47 -6.85 9.35 9.46
N THR A 48 -6.67 9.70 10.73
CA THR A 48 -5.36 10.11 11.28
C THR A 48 -4.38 8.93 11.32
N GLU A 49 -4.85 7.74 11.72
CA GLU A 49 -4.06 6.51 11.71
C GLU A 49 -3.69 6.10 10.28
N LEU A 50 -4.63 6.24 9.34
CA LEU A 50 -4.41 5.94 7.92
C LEU A 50 -3.40 6.91 7.31
N GLN A 51 -3.52 8.22 7.58
CA GLN A 51 -2.55 9.22 7.16
C GLN A 51 -1.13 8.87 7.63
N SER A 52 -0.99 8.47 8.89
CA SER A 52 0.30 8.06 9.45
C SER A 52 0.86 6.80 8.78
N ALA A 53 0.00 5.80 8.55
CA ALA A 53 0.38 4.56 7.88
C ALA A 53 0.80 4.77 6.42
N LEU A 54 0.08 5.65 5.70
CA LEU A 54 0.40 5.99 4.31
C LEU A 54 1.73 6.74 4.19
N ASN A 55 2.03 7.66 5.11
CA ASN A 55 3.34 8.34 5.15
C ASN A 55 4.48 7.34 5.37
N LEU A 56 4.31 6.37 6.27
CA LEU A 56 5.31 5.31 6.48
C LEU A 56 5.47 4.43 5.22
N ASN A 57 4.37 4.06 4.56
CA ASN A 57 4.42 3.31 3.30
C ASN A 57 5.14 4.11 2.20
N LYS A 58 4.88 5.42 2.12
CA LYS A 58 5.59 6.32 1.19
C LYS A 58 7.09 6.35 1.46
N GLU A 59 7.52 6.48 2.71
CA GLU A 59 8.96 6.46 3.07
C GLU A 59 9.63 5.16 2.61
N LYS A 60 9.00 4.02 2.90
CA LYS A 60 9.49 2.71 2.46
C LYS A 60 9.58 2.62 0.93
N LEU A 61 8.55 3.07 0.23
CA LEU A 61 8.52 3.03 -1.23
C LEU A 61 9.58 3.93 -1.85
N ASN A 62 9.88 5.11 -1.27
CA ASN A 62 10.99 5.94 -1.73
C ASN A 62 12.33 5.20 -1.58
N TYR A 63 12.59 4.62 -0.41
CA TYR A 63 13.80 3.82 -0.17
C TYR A 63 13.91 2.63 -1.14
N ARG A 64 12.79 1.93 -1.39
CA ARG A 64 12.76 0.83 -2.35
C ARG A 64 12.99 1.31 -3.79
N SER A 65 12.42 2.45 -4.18
CA SER A 65 12.64 3.09 -5.48
C SER A 65 14.12 3.36 -5.73
N ASP A 66 14.79 4.00 -4.78
CA ASP A 66 16.23 4.30 -4.85
C ASP A 66 17.07 3.02 -4.96
N ASN A 67 16.70 1.97 -4.22
CA ASN A 67 17.39 0.68 -4.31
C ASN A 67 17.23 0.04 -5.69
N PHE A 68 16.01 0.02 -6.25
CA PHE A 68 15.77 -0.57 -7.58
C PHE A 68 16.49 0.23 -8.67
N LYS A 69 16.51 1.55 -8.55
CA LYS A 69 17.31 2.42 -9.42
C LYS A 69 18.81 2.06 -9.38
N ASN A 70 19.37 1.89 -8.19
CA ASN A 70 20.76 1.50 -8.02
C ASN A 70 21.04 0.13 -8.64
N VAL A 71 20.16 -0.85 -8.42
CA VAL A 71 20.26 -2.20 -9.00
C VAL A 71 20.25 -2.14 -10.53
N SER A 72 19.39 -1.30 -11.11
CA SER A 72 19.34 -1.08 -12.55
C SER A 72 20.65 -0.48 -13.09
N ILE A 73 21.16 0.57 -12.45
CA ILE A 73 22.42 1.23 -12.83
C ILE A 73 23.60 0.26 -12.73
N GLU A 74 23.74 -0.43 -11.60
CA GLU A 74 24.81 -1.40 -11.38
C GLU A 74 24.71 -2.58 -12.34
N GLY A 75 23.49 -3.01 -12.69
CA GLY A 75 23.28 -4.10 -13.63
C GLY A 75 23.68 -3.70 -15.05
N LYS A 76 23.31 -2.49 -15.50
CA LYS A 76 23.75 -1.92 -16.78
C LYS A 76 25.28 -1.78 -16.85
N LEU A 77 25.92 -1.37 -15.75
CA LEU A 77 27.38 -1.33 -15.68
C LEU A 77 28.00 -2.72 -15.80
N LEU A 78 27.43 -3.73 -15.16
CA LEU A 78 27.88 -5.11 -15.27
C LEU A 78 27.67 -5.66 -16.69
N GLU A 79 26.55 -5.37 -17.35
CA GLU A 79 26.31 -5.74 -18.75
C GLU A 79 27.40 -5.18 -19.67
N VAL A 80 27.69 -3.88 -19.56
CA VAL A 80 28.75 -3.22 -20.34
C VAL A 80 30.12 -3.82 -20.05
N HIS A 81 30.40 -4.19 -18.80
CA HIS A 81 31.66 -4.83 -18.42
C HIS A 81 31.83 -6.19 -19.11
N LEU A 82 30.78 -7.02 -19.08
CA LEU A 82 30.78 -8.36 -19.66
C LEU A 82 30.78 -8.31 -21.19
N SER A 83 29.99 -7.42 -21.81
CA SER A 83 29.90 -7.29 -23.27
C SER A 83 31.22 -6.84 -23.91
N ASN A 84 32.02 -6.06 -23.17
CA ASN A 84 33.35 -5.63 -23.62
C ASN A 84 34.46 -6.64 -23.27
N ASN A 85 34.12 -7.82 -22.76
CA ASN A 85 35.08 -8.87 -22.37
C ASN A 85 36.17 -8.36 -21.41
N LEU A 86 35.82 -7.45 -20.51
CA LEU A 86 36.78 -6.90 -19.55
C LEU A 86 37.21 -7.95 -18.53
N ALA A 87 38.45 -7.81 -18.03
CA ALA A 87 39.04 -8.75 -17.09
C ALA A 87 38.33 -8.73 -15.73
N TYR A 88 38.19 -9.90 -15.12
CA TYR A 88 37.66 -10.04 -13.78
C TYR A 88 38.53 -9.28 -12.76
N ASN A 89 37.86 -8.59 -11.84
CA ASN A 89 38.45 -8.06 -10.62
C ASN A 89 37.55 -8.40 -9.43
N ASP A 90 38.12 -8.50 -8.23
CA ASP A 90 37.37 -8.91 -7.04
C ASP A 90 36.25 -7.91 -6.67
N SER A 91 36.34 -6.64 -7.08
CA SER A 91 35.28 -5.64 -6.87
C SER A 91 33.99 -5.95 -7.64
N LEU A 92 34.03 -6.82 -8.67
CA LEU A 92 32.82 -7.27 -9.38
C LEU A 92 31.96 -8.23 -8.55
N GLN A 93 32.49 -8.79 -7.47
CA GLN A 93 31.80 -9.81 -6.68
C GLN A 93 30.45 -9.35 -6.12
N SER A 94 30.34 -8.08 -5.74
CA SER A 94 29.08 -7.48 -5.28
C SER A 94 28.08 -7.31 -6.43
N TYR A 95 28.52 -6.96 -7.64
CA TYR A 95 27.64 -6.81 -8.80
C TYR A 95 26.98 -8.13 -9.21
N PHE A 96 27.63 -9.27 -8.96
CA PHE A 96 27.03 -10.58 -9.24
C PHE A 96 25.88 -10.96 -8.31
N THR A 97 25.55 -10.16 -7.28
CA THR A 97 24.34 -10.36 -6.47
C THR A 97 23.08 -9.77 -7.11
N ILE A 98 23.21 -8.95 -8.15
CA ILE A 98 22.08 -8.27 -8.82
C ILE A 98 20.97 -9.24 -9.24
N PRO A 99 21.26 -10.42 -9.85
CA PRO A 99 20.20 -11.35 -10.22
C PRO A 99 19.50 -12.03 -9.04
N THR A 100 19.98 -11.82 -7.82
CA THR A 100 19.42 -12.36 -6.58
C THR A 100 18.90 -11.28 -5.64
N THR A 101 18.84 -10.04 -6.10
CA THR A 101 18.24 -8.92 -5.35
C THR A 101 16.82 -9.28 -4.93
N ASP A 102 16.46 -8.90 -3.71
CA ASP A 102 15.09 -9.04 -3.20
C ASP A 102 14.16 -8.00 -3.84
N PHE A 103 13.10 -8.45 -4.50
CA PHE A 103 12.07 -7.62 -5.15
C PHE A 103 10.81 -7.55 -4.30
N SER A 104 10.84 -6.69 -3.28
CA SER A 104 9.75 -6.48 -2.32
C SER A 104 9.50 -4.98 -2.08
N PHE A 105 8.25 -4.53 -2.11
CA PHE A 105 7.78 -3.17 -1.81
C PHE A 105 7.60 -2.92 -0.31
N GLN A 106 7.39 -3.98 0.50
CA GLN A 106 7.26 -3.88 1.97
C GLN A 106 6.09 -2.99 2.48
N ILE A 107 5.01 -2.96 1.71
CA ILE A 107 3.81 -2.16 2.01
C ILE A 107 3.08 -2.75 3.23
N SER A 108 2.70 -1.89 4.18
CA SER A 108 1.85 -2.26 5.31
C SER A 108 0.37 -2.11 4.97
N TYR A 109 -0.42 -3.13 5.34
CA TYR A 109 -1.87 -3.17 5.15
C TYR A 109 -2.65 -3.08 6.47
N SER A 110 -1.98 -3.03 7.63
CA SER A 110 -2.61 -3.19 8.95
C SER A 110 -3.77 -2.22 9.20
N THR A 111 -3.59 -0.95 8.88
CA THR A 111 -4.62 0.09 9.08
C THR A 111 -5.79 -0.07 8.11
N TYR A 112 -5.50 -0.42 6.86
CA TYR A 112 -6.53 -0.71 5.86
C TYR A 112 -7.37 -1.94 6.24
N GLU A 113 -6.73 -3.02 6.68
CA GLU A 113 -7.42 -4.22 7.16
C GLU A 113 -8.26 -3.93 8.41
N ASN A 114 -7.79 -3.05 9.29
CA ASN A 114 -8.58 -2.58 10.42
C ASN A 114 -9.85 -1.85 9.95
N ILE A 115 -9.74 -0.88 9.03
CA ILE A 115 -10.89 -0.17 8.44
C ILE A 115 -11.86 -1.17 7.79
N LYS A 116 -11.33 -2.11 6.99
CA LYS A 116 -12.11 -3.15 6.32
C LYS A 116 -12.87 -4.03 7.31
N SER A 117 -12.24 -4.40 8.43
CA SER A 117 -12.85 -5.22 9.49
C SER A 117 -13.98 -4.49 10.24
N GLN A 118 -13.90 -3.16 10.36
CA GLN A 118 -14.95 -2.33 10.95
C GLN A 118 -16.09 -2.01 9.97
N GLY A 119 -15.83 -2.18 8.67
CA GLY A 119 -16.73 -1.78 7.59
C GLY A 119 -16.34 -0.41 7.04
N PHE A 120 -16.23 -0.30 5.72
CA PHE A 120 -15.79 0.93 5.06
C PHE A 120 -16.75 2.12 5.28
N ASP A 121 -18.00 1.86 5.65
CA ASP A 121 -19.04 2.84 5.93
C ASP A 121 -18.66 3.82 7.06
N ILE A 122 -17.64 3.46 7.87
CA ILE A 122 -17.04 4.32 8.89
C ILE A 122 -16.39 5.58 8.30
N VAL A 123 -15.92 5.51 7.05
CA VAL A 123 -15.50 6.68 6.26
C VAL A 123 -16.76 7.22 5.59
N SER A 124 -17.27 8.32 6.11
CA SER A 124 -18.56 8.90 5.73
C SER A 124 -18.53 9.45 4.30
N ASN A 125 -17.39 10.03 3.89
CA ASN A 125 -17.17 10.49 2.52
C ASN A 125 -17.01 9.29 1.56
N SER A 126 -18.03 9.06 0.73
CA SER A 126 -18.05 7.94 -0.21
C SER A 126 -16.97 8.00 -1.28
N GLU A 127 -16.58 9.21 -1.72
CA GLU A 127 -15.53 9.37 -2.72
C GLU A 127 -14.16 9.04 -2.12
N LEU A 128 -13.86 9.60 -0.94
CA LEU A 128 -12.62 9.29 -0.21
C LEU A 128 -12.53 7.79 0.09
N ARG A 129 -13.62 7.19 0.57
CA ARG A 129 -13.72 5.75 0.83
C ARG A 129 -13.34 4.91 -0.38
N LEU A 130 -13.84 5.26 -1.57
CA LEU A 130 -13.49 4.56 -2.81
C LEU A 130 -12.02 4.75 -3.18
N LYS A 131 -11.46 5.95 -3.01
CA LYS A 131 -10.03 6.20 -3.24
C LYS A 131 -9.14 5.37 -2.31
N ILE A 132 -9.52 5.21 -1.04
CA ILE A 132 -8.84 4.33 -0.08
C ILE A 132 -8.87 2.88 -0.59
N ILE A 133 -10.06 2.38 -0.96
CA ILE A 133 -10.20 1.00 -1.47
C ILE A 133 -9.33 0.79 -2.72
N ASN A 134 -9.39 1.70 -3.70
CA ASN A 134 -8.65 1.56 -4.95
C ASN A 134 -7.13 1.54 -4.72
N LEU A 135 -6.61 2.36 -3.81
CA LEU A 135 -5.17 2.35 -3.50
C LEU A 135 -4.72 0.97 -3.00
N TYR A 136 -5.47 0.35 -2.09
CA TYR A 136 -5.06 -0.93 -1.49
C TYR A 136 -5.42 -2.15 -2.35
N ASP A 137 -6.64 -2.21 -2.86
CA ASP A 137 -7.16 -3.38 -3.57
C ASP A 137 -6.78 -3.39 -5.07
N GLU A 138 -6.34 -2.26 -5.65
CA GLU A 138 -5.86 -2.21 -7.04
C GLU A 138 -4.37 -1.88 -7.11
N VAL A 139 -3.95 -0.71 -6.63
CA VAL A 139 -2.56 -0.24 -6.81
C VAL A 139 -1.58 -1.12 -6.04
N PHE A 140 -1.78 -1.30 -4.74
CA PHE A 140 -0.88 -2.12 -3.92
C PHE A 140 -1.06 -3.62 -4.19
N ALA A 141 -2.27 -4.06 -4.54
CA ALA A 141 -2.51 -5.45 -4.95
C ALA A 141 -1.72 -5.82 -6.21
N ASN A 142 -1.70 -4.93 -7.23
CA ASN A 142 -0.87 -5.15 -8.42
C ASN A 142 0.63 -5.25 -8.06
N SER A 143 1.12 -4.37 -7.18
CA SER A 143 2.51 -4.44 -6.70
C SER A 143 2.82 -5.79 -6.03
N ARG A 144 1.93 -6.27 -5.15
CA ARG A 144 2.05 -7.58 -4.51
C ARG A 144 2.05 -8.74 -5.51
N ASP A 145 1.21 -8.69 -6.54
CA ASP A 145 1.18 -9.70 -7.58
C ASP A 145 2.50 -9.76 -8.36
N GLN A 146 3.14 -8.63 -8.59
CA GLN A 146 4.48 -8.61 -9.20
C GLN A 146 5.53 -9.24 -8.29
N GLU A 147 5.53 -8.95 -6.97
CA GLU A 147 6.44 -9.60 -6.00
C GLU A 147 6.35 -11.13 -6.07
N ILE A 148 5.13 -11.66 -6.10
CA ILE A 148 4.89 -13.11 -6.16
C ILE A 148 5.45 -13.69 -7.48
N LYS A 149 5.18 -13.04 -8.61
CA LYS A 149 5.70 -13.47 -9.93
C LYS A 149 7.23 -13.46 -9.96
N THR A 150 7.83 -12.37 -9.49
CA THR A 150 9.29 -12.21 -9.49
C THR A 150 9.97 -13.16 -8.51
N SER A 151 9.40 -13.38 -7.32
CA SER A 151 9.90 -14.36 -6.35
C SER A 151 9.90 -15.79 -6.92
N ASN A 152 8.84 -16.16 -7.65
CA ASN A 152 8.76 -17.44 -8.34
C ASN A 152 9.78 -17.56 -9.47
N LEU A 153 9.99 -16.50 -10.25
CA LEU A 153 11.01 -16.43 -11.30
C LEU A 153 12.42 -16.61 -10.70
N LEU A 154 12.71 -15.87 -9.62
CA LEU A 154 13.98 -15.93 -8.90
C LEU A 154 14.29 -17.35 -8.43
N THR A 155 13.34 -17.97 -7.73
CA THR A 155 13.51 -19.28 -7.12
C THR A 155 13.64 -20.39 -8.17
N ASN A 156 12.72 -20.40 -9.14
CA ASN A 156 12.56 -21.57 -10.03
C ASN A 156 13.40 -21.48 -11.31
N SER A 157 13.77 -20.27 -11.75
CA SER A 157 14.46 -20.07 -13.03
C SER A 157 15.86 -19.47 -12.85
N ILE A 158 16.00 -18.44 -12.02
CA ILE A 158 17.27 -17.70 -11.92
C ILE A 158 18.26 -18.37 -10.96
N GLN A 159 17.80 -18.84 -9.80
CA GLN A 159 18.66 -19.46 -8.80
C GLN A 159 19.44 -20.68 -9.34
N PRO A 160 18.87 -21.60 -10.14
CA PRO A 160 19.63 -22.67 -10.78
C PRO A 160 20.75 -22.15 -11.70
N ILE A 161 20.49 -21.08 -12.46
CA ILE A 161 21.48 -20.42 -13.33
C ILE A 161 22.60 -19.81 -12.47
N MET A 162 22.25 -19.16 -11.36
CA MET A 162 23.24 -18.61 -10.43
C MET A 162 24.13 -19.72 -9.85
N PHE A 163 23.57 -20.87 -9.44
CA PHE A 163 24.38 -21.99 -8.95
C PHE A 163 25.21 -22.69 -10.03
N LYS A 164 24.78 -22.61 -11.30
CA LYS A 164 25.54 -23.15 -12.44
C LYS A 164 26.83 -22.36 -12.70
N TYR A 165 26.80 -21.04 -12.55
CA TYR A 165 27.94 -20.19 -12.88
C TYR A 165 28.74 -19.70 -11.67
N PHE A 166 28.16 -19.66 -10.48
CA PHE A 166 28.76 -19.00 -9.33
C PHE A 166 28.90 -19.90 -8.09
N LYS A 167 29.96 -19.64 -7.32
CA LYS A 167 30.09 -20.06 -5.92
C LYS A 167 29.58 -18.94 -5.01
N VAL A 168 28.78 -19.30 -4.02
CA VAL A 168 28.35 -18.41 -2.95
C VAL A 168 29.55 -18.10 -2.05
N THR A 169 29.74 -16.84 -1.69
CA THR A 169 30.74 -16.37 -0.74
C THR A 169 30.08 -15.45 0.29
N PRO A 170 30.76 -15.12 1.41
CA PRO A 170 30.21 -14.21 2.42
C PRO A 170 29.88 -12.80 1.89
N ILE A 171 30.48 -12.40 0.77
CA ILE A 171 30.34 -11.05 0.20
C ILE A 171 29.67 -11.05 -1.18
N GLY A 172 29.07 -12.18 -1.59
CA GLY A 172 28.30 -12.27 -2.84
C GLY A 172 28.60 -13.53 -3.65
N PHE A 173 28.72 -13.36 -4.98
CA PHE A 173 28.88 -14.49 -5.91
C PHE A 173 30.22 -14.41 -6.64
N LYS A 174 31.00 -15.49 -6.58
CA LYS A 174 32.26 -15.61 -7.34
C LYS A 174 32.05 -16.50 -8.57
N PRO A 175 32.35 -16.01 -9.80
CA PRO A 175 32.32 -16.86 -10.97
C PRO A 175 33.20 -18.10 -10.79
N THR A 176 32.67 -19.28 -11.12
CA THR A 176 33.43 -20.54 -11.10
C THR A 176 34.40 -20.63 -12.26
N ASP A 177 33.96 -20.14 -13.43
CA ASP A 177 34.74 -19.95 -14.64
C ASP A 177 34.29 -18.65 -15.30
N TYR A 178 35.11 -17.60 -15.16
CA TYR A 178 34.78 -16.28 -15.68
C TYR A 178 34.78 -16.22 -17.21
N LYS A 179 35.64 -16.99 -17.90
CA LYS A 179 35.66 -17.02 -19.37
C LYS A 179 34.39 -17.63 -19.92
N ARG A 180 33.90 -18.71 -19.27
CA ARG A 180 32.62 -19.32 -19.61
C ARG A 180 31.45 -18.35 -19.37
N LEU A 181 31.49 -17.59 -18.28
CA LEU A 181 30.47 -16.60 -17.95
C LEU A 181 30.35 -15.50 -19.02
N LEU A 182 31.48 -14.96 -19.50
CA LEU A 182 31.52 -13.93 -20.55
C LEU A 182 30.82 -14.37 -21.84
N SER A 183 30.93 -15.65 -22.19
CA SER A 183 30.29 -16.22 -23.39
C SER A 183 28.86 -16.74 -23.16
N SER A 184 28.28 -16.54 -21.96
CA SER A 184 26.99 -17.13 -21.59
C SER A 184 25.82 -16.22 -21.95
N GLU A 185 25.13 -16.53 -23.05
CA GLU A 185 23.85 -15.89 -23.39
C GLU A 185 22.80 -16.10 -22.28
N GLU A 186 22.80 -17.28 -21.65
CA GLU A 186 21.89 -17.61 -20.55
C GLU A 186 22.05 -16.65 -19.37
N TYR A 187 23.28 -16.37 -18.95
CA TYR A 187 23.54 -15.42 -17.87
C TYR A 187 23.28 -13.97 -18.31
N SER A 188 23.69 -13.61 -19.53
CA SER A 188 23.43 -12.27 -20.08
C SER A 188 21.94 -11.96 -20.09
N ASN A 189 21.10 -12.90 -20.56
CA ASN A 189 19.64 -12.72 -20.60
C ASN A 189 19.05 -12.60 -19.20
N VAL A 190 19.56 -13.35 -18.22
CA VAL A 190 19.16 -13.20 -16.81
C VAL A 190 19.50 -11.81 -16.30
N LEU A 191 20.73 -11.32 -16.54
CA LEU A 191 21.14 -10.00 -16.09
C LEU A 191 20.26 -8.90 -16.71
N SER A 192 20.02 -8.95 -18.03
CA SER A 192 19.15 -7.99 -18.73
C SER A 192 17.70 -8.02 -18.23
N LEU A 193 17.15 -9.21 -17.99
CA LEU A 193 15.82 -9.36 -17.41
C LEU A 193 15.74 -8.71 -16.02
N MET A 194 16.77 -8.88 -15.20
CA MET A 194 16.80 -8.35 -13.84
C MET A 194 16.97 -6.83 -13.81
N VAL A 195 17.75 -6.27 -14.74
CA VAL A 195 17.81 -4.81 -14.96
C VAL A 195 16.46 -4.25 -15.37
N MET A 196 15.79 -4.87 -16.34
CA MET A 196 14.46 -4.46 -16.78
C MET A 196 13.43 -4.54 -15.65
N LEU A 197 13.48 -5.60 -14.83
CA LEU A 197 12.62 -5.73 -13.65
C LEU A 197 12.91 -4.63 -12.63
N ALA A 198 14.18 -4.27 -12.40
CA ALA A 198 14.54 -3.18 -11.50
C ALA A 198 13.93 -1.85 -11.96
N ASP A 199 14.06 -1.50 -13.24
CA ASP A 199 13.43 -0.30 -13.82
C ASP A 199 11.89 -0.32 -13.65
N ASN A 200 11.25 -1.48 -13.88
CA ASN A 200 9.80 -1.61 -13.72
C ASN A 200 9.36 -1.45 -12.25
N TYR A 201 10.13 -1.98 -11.30
CA TYR A 201 9.82 -1.88 -9.88
C TYR A 201 10.05 -0.46 -9.34
N GLU A 202 11.07 0.26 -9.83
CA GLU A 202 11.23 1.70 -9.58
C GLU A 202 9.97 2.45 -10.02
N GLY A 203 9.49 2.23 -11.26
CA GLY A 203 8.28 2.86 -11.77
C GLY A 203 7.01 2.51 -10.97
N LEU A 204 6.88 1.27 -10.47
CA LEU A 204 5.78 0.88 -9.59
C LEU A 204 5.83 1.57 -8.23
N CYS A 205 7.04 1.77 -7.68
CA CYS A 205 7.22 2.57 -6.46
C CYS A 205 6.78 4.02 -6.71
N GLU A 206 7.28 4.67 -7.77
CA GLU A 206 6.96 6.06 -8.10
C GLU A 206 5.45 6.26 -8.33
N TYR A 207 4.81 5.34 -9.05
CA TYR A 207 3.36 5.37 -9.25
C TYR A 207 2.60 5.23 -7.93
N SER A 208 2.98 4.25 -7.09
CA SER A 208 2.36 4.04 -5.78
C SER A 208 2.51 5.25 -4.87
N ILE A 209 3.68 5.91 -4.89
CA ILE A 209 3.94 7.14 -4.13
C ILE A 209 3.04 8.28 -4.62
N SER A 210 2.87 8.44 -5.93
CA SER A 210 1.97 9.45 -6.49
C SER A 210 0.53 9.25 -6.05
N GLU A 211 0.04 8.01 -6.04
CA GLU A 211 -1.32 7.70 -5.58
C GLU A 211 -1.48 7.90 -4.07
N ILE A 212 -0.45 7.58 -3.28
CA ILE A 212 -0.42 7.91 -1.84
C ILE A 212 -0.55 9.43 -1.64
N ASP A 213 0.21 10.24 -2.39
CA ASP A 213 0.21 11.70 -2.23
C ASP A 213 -1.14 12.32 -2.55
N LYS A 214 -1.82 11.85 -3.61
CA LYS A 214 -3.18 12.28 -3.92
C LYS A 214 -4.15 11.95 -2.79
N LEU A 215 -4.07 10.72 -2.26
CA LEU A 215 -4.95 10.29 -1.18
C LEU A 215 -4.68 11.03 0.13
N LEU A 216 -3.42 11.34 0.45
CA LEU A 216 -3.04 12.10 1.64
C LEU A 216 -3.67 13.50 1.64
N ILE A 217 -3.73 14.16 0.48
CA ILE A 217 -4.41 15.47 0.33
C ILE A 217 -5.90 15.32 0.63
N ASP A 218 -6.57 14.31 0.06
CA ASP A 218 -8.00 14.09 0.29
C ASP A 218 -8.30 13.75 1.76
N ILE A 219 -7.43 12.97 2.42
CA ILE A 219 -7.54 12.65 3.85
C ILE A 219 -7.36 13.91 4.70
N GLU A 220 -6.38 14.77 4.39
CA GLU A 220 -6.14 16.01 5.12
C GLU A 220 -7.35 16.95 5.02
N LEU A 221 -7.90 17.13 3.81
CA LEU A 221 -9.11 17.92 3.60
C LEU A 221 -10.32 17.36 4.35
N GLU A 222 -10.45 16.04 4.48
CA GLU A 222 -11.53 15.44 5.25
C GLU A 222 -11.32 15.66 6.76
N ILE A 223 -10.11 15.45 7.28
CA ILE A 223 -9.75 15.70 8.68
C ILE A 223 -10.04 17.16 9.08
N GLU A 224 -9.76 18.13 8.22
CA GLU A 224 -10.03 19.55 8.48
C GLU A 224 -11.51 19.86 8.66
N LYS A 225 -12.43 19.08 8.07
CA LYS A 225 -13.89 19.26 8.28
C LYS A 225 -14.33 18.88 9.69
N HIS A 226 -13.51 18.15 10.45
CA HIS A 226 -13.79 17.77 11.83
C HIS A 226 -13.23 18.77 12.86
N LYS A 227 -12.45 19.77 12.43
CA LYS A 227 -11.92 20.85 13.29
C LYS A 227 -12.90 22.02 13.39
#